data_AF-A0A315B236-F1
#
_entry.id   AF-A0A315B236-F1
#
_cell.length_a   1.000
_cell.length_b   1.000
_cell.length_c   1.000
_cell.angle_alpha   90.00
_cell.angle_beta   90.00
_cell.angle_gamma   90.00
#
_symmetry.space_group_name_H-M   'P 1'
#
loop_
_entity.id
_entity.type
_entity.pdbx_description
1 polymer ?
#
loop_
_entity_poly.entity_id
_entity_poly.type
_entity_poly.pdbx_seq_one_letter_code
_entity_poly.pdbx_strand_id
1 'polypeptide(L)'
;MLDTNIVLDLWVFEEPRAEALRLSVETGSTHWLATAAMREELARVLAYPQIVKRLTHRALPADTVLGHFDRWAKLHPDAPKAEYACKDPDDQKFIDLAVTHAAALHSKDAQVLCMKKRLERCGVALNPATT
;
A
#
# COMPACT_ATOMS: atom_id res chain seq x y z
N MET A 1 1.07 3.54 -5.63
CA MET A 1 0.81 2.23 -5.02
C MET A 1 1.25 2.28 -3.59
N LEU A 2 0.40 1.82 -2.68
CA LEU A 2 0.72 1.65 -1.28
C LEU A 2 0.64 0.17 -0.98
N ASP A 3 1.67 -0.41 -0.37
CA ASP A 3 1.54 -1.76 0.19
C ASP A 3 0.65 -1.75 1.44
N THR A 4 0.27 -2.93 1.91
CA THR A 4 -0.60 -3.06 3.09
C THR A 4 0.03 -2.45 4.35
N ASN A 5 1.35 -2.53 4.50
CA ASN A 5 2.08 -1.94 5.63
C ASN A 5 1.99 -0.41 5.67
N ILE A 6 2.09 0.25 4.52
CA ILE A 6 1.92 1.70 4.41
C ILE A 6 0.47 2.09 4.68
N VAL A 7 -0.52 1.34 4.17
CA VAL A 7 -1.94 1.59 4.48
C VAL A 7 -2.20 1.55 5.98
N LEU A 8 -1.60 0.59 6.70
CA LEU A 8 -1.68 0.53 8.16
C LEU A 8 -0.97 1.70 8.83
N ASP A 9 0.15 2.19 8.29
CA ASP A 9 0.82 3.39 8.83
C ASP A 9 -0.06 4.65 8.73
N LEU A 10 -0.78 4.81 7.61
CA LEU A 10 -1.67 5.95 7.41
C LEU A 10 -2.82 5.99 8.43
N TRP A 11 -3.50 4.87 8.67
CA TRP A 11 -4.77 4.89 9.42
C TRP A 11 -4.79 4.04 10.69
N VAL A 12 -3.82 3.15 10.91
CA VAL A 12 -3.79 2.21 12.05
C VAL A 12 -2.67 2.51 13.06
N PHE A 13 -1.46 2.85 12.63
CA PHE A 13 -0.29 2.93 13.52
C PHE A 13 0.08 4.32 14.01
N GLU A 14 -0.60 5.37 13.55
CA GLU A 14 -0.29 6.76 13.94
C GLU A 14 1.17 7.13 13.64
N GLU A 15 1.71 6.60 12.54
CA GLU A 15 3.10 6.82 12.14
C GLU A 15 3.30 8.27 11.67
N PRO A 16 4.06 9.11 12.39
CA PRO A 16 4.21 10.52 12.03
C PRO A 16 4.83 10.71 10.65
N ARG A 17 5.71 9.80 10.21
CA ARG A 17 6.32 9.87 8.88
C ARG A 17 5.32 9.61 7.75
N ALA A 18 4.19 9.00 8.05
CA ALA A 18 3.13 8.72 7.08
C ALA A 18 2.10 9.86 6.98
N GLU A 19 2.15 10.86 7.87
CA GLU A 19 1.17 11.95 7.91
C GLU A 19 1.12 12.76 6.61
N ALA A 20 2.26 13.16 6.07
CA ALA A 20 2.32 13.90 4.81
C ALA A 20 1.72 13.10 3.64
N LEU A 21 2.00 11.79 3.59
CA LEU A 21 1.44 10.91 2.58
C LEU A 21 -0.09 10.77 2.76
N ARG A 22 -0.56 10.60 4.01
CA ARG A 22 -1.99 10.49 4.33
C ARG A 22 -2.74 11.73 3.88
N LEU A 23 -2.23 12.91 4.23
CA LEU A 23 -2.82 14.18 3.81
C LEU A 23 -2.84 14.29 2.28
N SER A 24 -1.75 13.96 1.59
CA SER A 24 -1.71 14.02 0.13
C SER A 24 -2.75 13.11 -0.54
N VAL A 25 -3.07 11.95 0.05
CA VAL A 25 -4.12 11.04 -0.43
C VAL A 25 -5.50 11.63 -0.15
N GLU A 26 -5.73 12.11 1.08
CA GLU A 26 -7.01 12.69 1.50
C GLU A 26 -7.35 14.02 0.80
N THR A 27 -6.34 14.77 0.33
CA THR A 27 -6.53 15.99 -0.46
C THR A 27 -6.64 15.74 -1.97
N GLY A 28 -6.39 14.50 -2.41
CA GLY A 28 -6.37 14.13 -3.84
C GLY A 28 -5.11 14.57 -4.59
N SER A 29 -4.09 15.09 -3.89
CA SER A 29 -2.78 15.40 -4.48
C SER A 29 -2.03 14.13 -4.91
N THR A 30 -2.28 13.02 -4.21
CA THR A 30 -1.78 11.67 -4.54
C THR A 30 -2.95 10.78 -4.96
N HIS A 31 -2.91 10.27 -6.18
CA HIS A 31 -3.86 9.26 -6.66
C HIS A 31 -3.38 7.86 -6.26
N TRP A 32 -4.03 7.27 -5.27
CA TRP A 32 -3.73 5.89 -4.84
C TRP A 32 -4.39 4.89 -5.79
N LEU A 33 -3.61 4.19 -6.61
CA LEU A 33 -4.13 3.06 -7.41
C LEU A 33 -4.04 1.75 -6.62
N ALA A 34 -5.02 0.87 -6.79
CA ALA A 34 -5.06 -0.45 -6.16
C ALA A 34 -5.90 -1.44 -6.97
N THR A 35 -5.85 -2.73 -6.63
CA THR A 35 -6.77 -3.76 -7.17
C THR A 35 -7.71 -4.28 -6.09
N ALA A 36 -8.74 -5.04 -6.50
CA ALA A 36 -9.63 -5.72 -5.56
C ALA A 36 -8.87 -6.70 -4.64
N ALA A 37 -7.88 -7.43 -5.18
CA ALA A 37 -7.07 -8.36 -4.41
C ALA A 37 -6.24 -7.68 -3.30
N MET A 38 -5.83 -6.42 -3.50
CA MET A 38 -5.15 -5.61 -2.47
C MET A 38 -6.12 -5.21 -1.35
N ARG A 39 -7.36 -4.86 -1.70
CA ARG A 39 -8.42 -4.58 -0.70
C ARG A 39 -8.72 -5.80 0.16
N GLU A 40 -8.84 -6.98 -0.47
CA GLU A 40 -9.08 -8.24 0.23
C GLU A 40 -7.91 -8.63 1.12
N GLU A 41 -6.67 -8.37 0.69
CA GLU A 41 -5.49 -8.55 1.53
C GLU A 41 -5.55 -7.67 2.77
N LEU A 42 -5.85 -6.37 2.61
CA LEU A 42 -6.04 -5.47 3.75
C LEU A 42 -7.11 -6.00 4.72
N ALA A 43 -8.25 -6.47 4.21
CA ALA A 43 -9.30 -7.05 5.04
C ALA A 43 -8.81 -8.28 5.85
N ARG A 44 -8.02 -9.17 5.22
CA ARG A 44 -7.41 -10.31 5.91
C ARG A 44 -6.41 -9.86 6.98
N VAL A 45 -5.56 -8.89 6.66
CA VAL A 45 -4.53 -8.38 7.58
C VAL A 45 -5.16 -7.68 8.79
N LEU A 46 -6.27 -6.95 8.60
CA LEU A 46 -7.01 -6.33 9.70
C LEU A 46 -7.59 -7.34 10.69
N ALA A 47 -7.79 -8.60 10.26
CA ALA A 47 -8.21 -9.70 11.12
C ALA A 47 -7.05 -10.40 11.86
N TYR A 48 -5.79 -10.07 11.57
CA TYR A 48 -4.65 -10.69 12.25
C TYR A 48 -4.60 -10.30 13.73
N PRO A 49 -4.30 -11.25 14.66
CA PRO A 49 -4.43 -11.00 16.11
C PRO A 49 -3.68 -9.77 16.61
N GLN A 50 -2.49 -9.50 16.09
CA GLN A 50 -1.69 -8.33 16.44
C GLN A 50 -2.32 -7.00 15.96
N ILE A 51 -2.99 -7.01 14.80
CA ILE A 51 -3.68 -5.84 14.26
C ILE A 51 -4.99 -5.62 15.01
N VAL A 52 -5.77 -6.67 15.26
CA VAL A 52 -7.00 -6.61 16.06
C VAL A 52 -6.74 -6.01 17.45
N LYS A 53 -5.63 -6.41 18.11
CA LYS A 53 -5.21 -5.81 19.39
C LYS A 53 -5.00 -4.30 19.28
N ARG A 54 -4.37 -3.82 18.20
CA ARG A 54 -4.14 -2.39 17.96
C ARG A 54 -5.43 -1.65 17.66
N LEU A 55 -6.28 -2.19 16.79
CA LEU A 55 -7.60 -1.63 16.47
C LEU A 55 -8.47 -1.49 17.73
N THR A 56 -8.50 -2.53 18.57
CA THR A 56 -9.24 -2.53 19.84
C THR A 56 -8.72 -1.46 20.80
N HIS A 57 -7.39 -1.38 20.98
CA HIS A 57 -6.77 -0.36 21.82
C HIS A 57 -7.11 1.07 21.36
N ARG A 58 -7.26 1.28 20.05
CA ARG A 58 -7.58 2.58 19.45
C ARG A 58 -9.08 2.84 19.32
N ALA A 59 -9.95 1.91 19.74
CA ALA A 59 -11.39 1.96 19.48
C ALA A 59 -11.70 2.22 17.99
N LEU A 60 -10.90 1.64 17.09
CA LEU A 60 -10.99 1.82 15.63
C LEU A 60 -11.55 0.55 14.99
N PRO A 61 -12.80 0.54 14.49
CA PRO A 61 -13.34 -0.59 13.74
C PRO A 61 -12.53 -0.87 12.47
N ALA A 62 -12.34 -2.14 12.13
CA ALA A 62 -11.66 -2.54 10.89
C ALA A 62 -12.37 -1.96 9.65
N ASP A 63 -13.69 -1.91 9.66
CA ASP A 63 -14.51 -1.35 8.58
C ASP A 63 -14.23 0.15 8.33
N THR A 64 -13.79 0.89 9.35
CA THR A 64 -13.34 2.28 9.16
C THR A 64 -12.09 2.33 8.30
N VAL A 65 -11.14 1.41 8.51
CA VAL A 65 -9.91 1.33 7.71
C VAL A 65 -10.22 0.89 6.28
N LEU A 66 -11.12 -0.08 6.11
CA LEU A 66 -11.61 -0.48 4.78
C LEU A 66 -12.35 0.67 4.09
N GLY A 67 -13.11 1.48 4.83
CA GLY A 67 -13.76 2.69 4.32
C GLY A 67 -12.77 3.74 3.81
N HIS A 68 -11.58 3.86 4.42
CA HIS A 68 -10.52 4.71 3.89
C HIS A 68 -9.98 4.19 2.56
N PHE A 69 -9.78 2.87 2.43
CA PHE A 69 -9.43 2.26 1.15
C PHE A 69 -10.51 2.55 0.10
N ASP A 70 -11.76 2.26 0.40
CA ASP A 70 -12.88 2.40 -0.54
C ASP A 70 -13.12 3.84 -1.00
N ARG A 71 -12.81 4.80 -0.12
CA ARG A 71 -12.97 6.22 -0.42
C ARG A 71 -11.85 6.77 -1.30
N TRP A 72 -10.61 6.36 -1.06
CA TRP A 72 -9.43 7.04 -1.62
C TRP A 72 -8.68 6.22 -2.67
N ALA A 73 -8.78 4.90 -2.65
CA ALA A 73 -8.16 4.06 -3.65
C ALA A 73 -8.98 4.08 -4.96
N LYS A 74 -8.29 4.25 -6.08
CA LYS A 74 -8.83 4.04 -7.41
C LYS A 74 -8.58 2.60 -7.82
N LEU A 75 -9.66 1.84 -7.96
CA LEU A 75 -9.58 0.45 -8.39
C LEU A 75 -9.20 0.33 -9.87
N HIS A 76 -8.26 -0.58 -10.12
CA HIS A 76 -7.83 -1.02 -11.44
C HIS A 76 -7.94 -2.56 -11.53
N PRO A 77 -8.05 -3.11 -12.75
CA PRO A 77 -7.94 -4.56 -12.96
C PRO A 77 -6.61 -5.10 -12.45
N ASP A 78 -6.55 -6.41 -12.23
CA ASP A 78 -5.29 -7.07 -11.91
C ASP A 78 -4.26 -6.86 -13.04
N ALA A 79 -3.05 -6.55 -12.64
CA ALA A 79 -1.95 -6.25 -13.53
C ALA A 79 -1.26 -7.53 -14.02
N PRO A 80 -0.71 -7.54 -15.24
CA PRO A 80 0.17 -8.61 -15.67
C PRO A 80 1.42 -8.66 -14.79
N LYS A 81 1.98 -9.85 -14.65
CA LYS A 81 3.21 -10.05 -13.87
C LYS A 81 4.38 -9.24 -14.45
N ALA A 82 5.06 -8.47 -13.60
CA ALA A 82 6.23 -7.68 -13.97
C ALA A 82 7.46 -8.55 -14.30
N GLU A 83 8.44 -7.94 -14.97
CA GLU A 83 9.72 -8.58 -15.35
C GLU A 83 10.47 -9.15 -14.13
N TYR A 84 10.47 -8.41 -13.02
CA TYR A 84 11.15 -8.81 -11.79
C TYR A 84 10.15 -9.33 -10.75
N ALA A 85 10.42 -10.53 -10.23
CA ALA A 85 9.64 -11.10 -9.15
C ALA A 85 10.18 -10.69 -7.77
N CYS A 86 9.27 -10.38 -6.85
CA CYS A 86 9.57 -10.34 -5.42
C CYS A 86 9.84 -11.74 -4.89
N LYS A 87 10.61 -11.82 -3.81
CA LYS A 87 10.79 -13.09 -3.08
C LYS A 87 9.54 -13.46 -2.30
N ASP A 88 8.78 -12.47 -1.84
CA ASP A 88 7.47 -12.67 -1.24
C ASP A 88 6.40 -12.63 -2.35
N PRO A 89 5.73 -13.76 -2.65
CA PRO A 89 4.69 -13.80 -3.66
C PRO A 89 3.46 -12.96 -3.31
N ASP A 90 3.19 -12.70 -2.02
CA ASP A 90 2.06 -11.87 -1.62
C ASP A 90 2.29 -10.40 -2.01
N ASP A 91 3.55 -9.95 -1.98
CA ASP A 91 3.93 -8.59 -2.37
C ASP A 91 3.93 -8.37 -3.90
N GLN A 92 3.91 -9.44 -4.69
CA GLN A 92 4.06 -9.35 -6.14
C GLN A 92 3.00 -8.46 -6.79
N LYS A 93 1.75 -8.51 -6.31
CA LYS A 93 0.64 -7.74 -6.87
C LYS A 93 0.87 -6.22 -6.82
N PHE A 94 1.56 -5.72 -5.78
CA PHE A 94 1.88 -4.31 -5.64
C PHE A 94 2.92 -3.87 -6.67
N ILE A 95 3.89 -4.73 -6.94
CA ILE A 95 4.92 -4.51 -7.96
C ILE A 95 4.31 -4.54 -9.36
N ASP A 96 3.47 -5.54 -9.64
CA ASP A 96 2.81 -5.70 -10.94
C ASP A 96 1.99 -4.46 -11.30
N LEU A 97 1.18 -3.97 -10.35
CA LEU A 97 0.37 -2.78 -10.57
C LEU A 97 1.22 -1.51 -10.69
N ALA A 98 2.26 -1.36 -9.85
CA ALA A 98 3.16 -0.22 -9.92
C ALA A 98 3.88 -0.14 -11.28
N VAL A 99 4.39 -1.27 -11.77
CA VAL A 99 5.07 -1.37 -13.08
C VAL A 99 4.10 -1.09 -14.22
N THR A 100 2.91 -1.68 -14.20
CA THR A 100 1.88 -1.49 -15.25
C THR A 100 1.49 -0.02 -15.43
N HIS A 101 1.46 0.74 -14.32
CA HIS A 101 1.09 2.15 -14.33
C HIS A 101 2.27 3.11 -14.25
N ALA A 102 3.53 2.62 -14.28
CA ALA A 102 4.75 3.40 -14.05
C ALA A 102 4.62 4.36 -12.83
N ALA A 103 4.00 3.86 -11.77
CA ALA A 103 3.59 4.67 -10.64
C ALA A 103 4.43 4.36 -9.41
N ALA A 104 4.67 5.38 -8.59
CA ALA A 104 5.46 5.23 -7.38
C ALA A 104 4.91 4.14 -6.46
N LEU A 105 5.80 3.36 -5.86
CA LEU A 105 5.48 2.34 -4.86
C LEU A 105 5.96 2.84 -3.49
N HIS A 106 5.07 2.86 -2.51
CA HIS A 106 5.43 3.08 -1.12
C HIS A 106 5.37 1.75 -0.37
N SER A 107 6.47 1.41 0.30
CA SER A 107 6.61 0.17 1.07
C SER A 107 7.66 0.31 2.18
N LYS A 108 7.47 -0.42 3.26
CA LYS A 108 8.48 -0.63 4.31
C LYS A 108 8.91 -2.09 4.47
N ASP A 109 8.45 -2.98 3.59
CA ASP A 109 8.82 -4.39 3.63
C ASP A 109 10.24 -4.60 3.08
N ALA A 110 11.07 -5.37 3.78
CA ALA A 110 12.45 -5.61 3.36
C ALA A 110 12.56 -6.32 2.00
N GLN A 111 11.62 -7.20 1.65
CA GLN A 111 11.59 -7.91 0.37
C GLN A 111 11.28 -6.96 -0.78
N VAL A 112 10.38 -6.00 -0.59
CA VAL A 112 10.12 -4.94 -1.58
C VAL A 112 11.25 -3.92 -1.62
N LEU A 113 11.77 -3.49 -0.46
CA LEU A 113 12.85 -2.52 -0.35
C LEU A 113 14.13 -2.99 -1.08
N CYS A 114 14.43 -4.29 -1.06
CA CYS A 114 15.59 -4.82 -1.77
C CYS A 114 15.46 -4.76 -3.31
N MET A 115 14.25 -4.51 -3.83
CA MET A 115 13.96 -4.42 -5.27
C MET A 115 14.17 -3.01 -5.86
N LYS A 116 14.56 -2.00 -5.07
CA LYS A 116 14.67 -0.59 -5.52
C LYS A 116 15.28 -0.42 -6.92
N LYS A 117 16.49 -0.95 -7.16
CA LYS A 117 17.17 -0.83 -8.47
C LYS A 117 16.46 -1.53 -9.62
N ARG A 118 15.72 -2.61 -9.34
CA ARG A 118 14.93 -3.35 -10.33
C ARG A 118 13.66 -2.58 -10.69
N LEU A 119 12.99 -2.03 -9.69
CA LEU A 119 11.81 -1.16 -9.87
C LEU A 119 12.16 0.10 -10.65
N GLU A 120 13.31 0.73 -10.36
CA GLU A 120 13.80 1.90 -11.11
C GLU A 120 13.97 1.60 -12.61
N ARG A 121 14.45 0.40 -12.98
CA ARG A 121 14.56 -0.03 -14.38
C ARG A 121 13.21 -0.23 -15.07
N CYS A 122 12.17 -0.50 -14.29
CA CYS A 122 10.79 -0.60 -14.77
C CYS A 122 10.03 0.73 -14.69
N GLY A 123 10.71 1.85 -14.39
CA GLY A 123 10.07 3.17 -14.27
C GLY A 123 9.31 3.39 -12.96
N VAL A 124 9.51 2.55 -11.95
CA VAL A 124 8.86 2.66 -10.64
C VAL A 124 9.81 3.29 -9.63
N ALA A 125 9.47 4.48 -9.13
CA ALA A 125 10.15 5.08 -7.99
C ALA A 125 9.68 4.43 -6.68
N LEU A 126 10.61 3.90 -5.89
CA LEU A 126 10.32 3.33 -4.57
C LEU A 126 10.54 4.38 -3.47
N ASN A 127 9.49 4.66 -2.70
CA ASN A 127 9.46 5.67 -1.63
C ASN A 127 10.02 7.04 -2.06
N PRO A 128 9.49 7.66 -3.14
CA PRO A 128 9.87 9.04 -3.46
C PRO A 128 9.46 9.99 -2.32
N ALA A 129 10.19 11.09 -2.17
CA ALA A 129 9.80 12.13 -1.23
C ALA A 129 8.42 12.69 -1.60
N THR A 130 7.52 12.77 -0.62
CA THR A 130 6.25 13.46 -0.78
C THR A 130 6.54 14.96 -0.76
N THR A 131 6.46 15.62 -1.92
CA THR A 131 6.54 17.09 -2.07
C THR A 131 5.28 17.77 -1.59
#